data_AF-A0A2T2WEM2-F1
#
_entry.id   AF-A0A2T2WEM2-F1
#
_cell.length_a   1.000
_cell.length_b   1.000
_cell.length_c   1.000
_cell.angle_alpha   90.00
_cell.angle_beta   90.00
_cell.angle_gamma   90.00
#
_symmetry.space_group_name_H-M   'P 1'
#
loop_
_entity.id
_entity.type
_entity.pdbx_description
1 polymer ?
#
loop_
_entity_poly.entity_id
_entity_poly.type
_entity_poly.pdbx_seq_one_letter_code
_entity_poly.pdbx_strand_id
1 'polypeptide(L)'
;MENETVVSEINYLLEHLEQLLAAARRLPWGHSVLIDAEQVRTIIDQVRHALPESMRQAEWVLRERDRILEEAGHNADQVMNDALERVHALALDSQVVKEAQIRAEAIIEEAEKRAQEIHRGAISYADEVLAGLDDQIAKLQMSVRQDRQSLRPRSSA
;
A
#
# COMPACT_ATOMS: atom_id res chain seq x y z
N MET A 1 -37.12 -34.92 -18.41
CA MET A 1 -38.57 -35.09 -18.63
C MET A 1 -39.36 -34.25 -17.63
N GLU A 2 -39.21 -34.41 -16.31
CA GLU A 2 -39.92 -33.59 -15.30
C GLU A 2 -39.83 -32.06 -15.51
N ASN A 3 -38.63 -31.50 -15.73
CA ASN A 3 -38.49 -30.05 -15.94
C ASN A 3 -39.19 -29.55 -17.22
N GLU A 4 -39.30 -30.39 -18.26
CA GLU A 4 -39.94 -30.03 -19.53
C GLU A 4 -41.47 -30.02 -19.38
N THR A 5 -42.00 -30.95 -18.58
CA THR A 5 -43.42 -31.00 -18.20
C THR A 5 -43.81 -29.79 -17.36
N VAL A 6 -42.96 -29.40 -16.41
CA VAL A 6 -43.21 -28.27 -15.50
C VAL A 6 -43.21 -26.92 -16.23
N VAL A 7 -42.25 -26.72 -17.15
CA VAL A 7 -42.23 -25.50 -17.99
C VAL A 7 -43.51 -25.41 -18.84
N SER A 8 -43.96 -26.53 -19.40
CA SER A 8 -45.22 -26.59 -20.15
C SER A 8 -46.44 -26.27 -19.27
N GLU A 9 -46.49 -26.80 -18.05
CA GLU A 9 -47.57 -26.55 -17.08
C GLU A 9 -47.64 -25.08 -16.65
N ILE A 10 -46.48 -24.46 -16.37
CA ILE A 10 -46.41 -23.03 -16.05
C ILE A 10 -46.87 -22.17 -17.24
N ASN A 11 -46.44 -22.50 -18.46
CA ASN A 11 -46.86 -21.78 -19.67
C ASN A 11 -48.39 -21.89 -19.87
N TYR A 12 -48.96 -23.07 -19.66
CA TYR A 12 -50.41 -23.26 -19.71
C TYR A 12 -51.15 -22.39 -18.67
N LEU A 13 -50.65 -22.32 -17.43
CA LEU A 13 -51.23 -21.47 -16.39
C LEU A 13 -51.12 -19.98 -16.73
N LEU A 14 -50.03 -19.55 -17.37
CA LEU A 14 -49.85 -18.19 -17.86
C LEU A 14 -50.81 -17.86 -19.01
N GLU A 15 -50.97 -18.76 -19.99
CA GLU A 15 -51.95 -18.62 -21.07
C GLU A 15 -53.38 -18.55 -20.52
N HIS A 16 -53.70 -19.35 -19.50
CA HIS A 16 -55.00 -19.32 -18.85
C HIS A 16 -55.26 -17.98 -18.13
N LEU A 17 -54.24 -17.42 -17.48
CA LEU A 17 -54.31 -16.09 -16.88
C LEU A 17 -54.53 -15.00 -17.94
N GLU A 18 -53.81 -15.07 -19.07
CA GLU A 18 -53.99 -14.13 -20.18
C GLU A 18 -55.40 -14.18 -20.77
N GLN A 19 -55.97 -15.38 -20.91
CA GLN A 19 -57.35 -15.56 -21.36
C GLN A 19 -58.37 -14.96 -20.39
N LEU A 20 -58.16 -15.15 -19.07
CA LEU A 20 -59.00 -14.51 -18.05
C LEU A 20 -58.93 -12.99 -18.11
N LEU A 21 -57.74 -12.42 -18.29
CA LEU A 21 -57.55 -10.98 -18.47
C LEU A 21 -58.23 -10.47 -19.74
N ALA A 22 -58.18 -11.23 -20.83
CA ALA A 22 -58.80 -10.88 -22.10
C ALA A 22 -60.34 -10.95 -22.06
N ALA A 23 -60.90 -11.93 -21.34
CA ALA A 23 -62.35 -12.14 -21.20
C ALA A 23 -63.00 -11.24 -20.14
N ALA A 24 -62.20 -10.64 -19.27
CA ALA A 24 -62.71 -9.87 -18.15
C ALA A 24 -63.35 -8.53 -18.58
N ARG A 25 -64.32 -8.08 -17.80
CA ARG A 25 -65.18 -6.95 -18.18
C ARG A 25 -64.44 -5.64 -18.04
N ARG A 26 -64.19 -4.96 -19.16
CA ARG A 26 -63.60 -3.62 -19.17
C ARG A 26 -64.58 -2.61 -18.57
N LEU A 27 -64.09 -1.80 -17.65
CA LEU A 27 -64.88 -0.73 -17.04
C LEU A 27 -64.91 0.49 -17.98
N PRO A 28 -66.05 1.19 -18.09
CA PRO A 28 -66.20 2.32 -19.03
C PRO A 28 -65.36 3.55 -18.66
N TRP A 29 -64.82 3.59 -17.44
CA TRP A 29 -64.04 4.72 -16.91
C TRP A 29 -62.56 4.38 -16.77
N GLY A 30 -61.92 3.91 -17.85
CA GLY A 30 -60.46 3.76 -17.94
C GLY A 30 -59.99 2.41 -18.52
N HIS A 31 -58.70 2.10 -18.34
CA HIS A 31 -58.07 0.84 -18.78
C HIS A 31 -58.26 -0.32 -17.79
N SER A 32 -59.07 -0.13 -16.75
CA SER A 32 -59.26 -1.12 -15.69
C SER A 32 -60.25 -2.21 -16.11
N VAL A 33 -59.96 -3.43 -15.69
CA VAL A 33 -60.76 -4.61 -15.99
C VAL A 33 -61.23 -5.23 -14.68
N LEU A 34 -62.53 -5.54 -14.58
CA LEU A 34 -63.10 -6.23 -13.43
C LEU A 34 -62.83 -7.73 -13.57
N ILE A 35 -61.97 -8.25 -12.72
CA ILE A 35 -61.53 -9.66 -12.72
C ILE A 35 -61.83 -10.27 -11.35
N ASP A 36 -62.19 -11.56 -11.34
CA ASP A 36 -62.34 -12.32 -10.11
C ASP A 36 -60.98 -12.55 -9.45
N ALA A 37 -60.78 -11.93 -8.28
CA ALA A 37 -59.53 -11.99 -7.53
C ALA A 37 -59.21 -13.41 -7.02
N GLU A 38 -60.21 -14.24 -6.75
CA GLU A 38 -60.00 -15.62 -6.28
C GLU A 38 -59.46 -16.51 -7.41
N GLN A 39 -59.94 -16.31 -8.64
CA GLN A 39 -59.44 -17.06 -9.80
C GLN A 39 -57.99 -16.70 -10.11
N VAL A 40 -57.66 -15.41 -10.07
CA VAL A 40 -56.27 -14.94 -10.24
C VAL A 40 -55.37 -15.45 -9.12
N ARG A 41 -55.84 -15.42 -7.86
CA ARG A 41 -55.10 -15.97 -6.73
C ARG A 41 -54.80 -17.45 -6.91
N THR A 42 -55.80 -18.22 -7.34
CA THR A 42 -55.67 -19.66 -7.58
C THR A 42 -54.60 -19.97 -8.62
N ILE A 43 -54.59 -19.24 -9.75
CA ILE A 43 -53.59 -19.43 -10.80
C ILE A 43 -52.18 -19.05 -10.30
N ILE A 44 -52.06 -17.96 -9.55
CA ILE A 44 -50.78 -17.55 -8.93
C ILE A 44 -50.26 -18.64 -7.99
N ASP A 45 -51.14 -19.24 -7.19
CA ASP A 45 -50.75 -20.30 -6.27
C ASP A 45 -50.39 -21.59 -7.02
N GLN A 46 -51.11 -21.95 -8.08
CA GLN A 46 -50.76 -23.08 -8.95
C GLN A 46 -49.40 -22.88 -9.62
N VAL A 47 -49.09 -21.69 -10.13
CA VAL A 47 -47.77 -21.37 -10.69
C VAL A 47 -46.68 -21.54 -9.63
N ARG A 48 -46.92 -21.08 -8.39
CA ARG A 48 -45.96 -21.26 -7.28
C ARG A 48 -45.75 -22.72 -6.89
N HIS A 49 -46.78 -23.56 -6.95
CA HIS A 49 -46.66 -24.98 -6.66
C HIS A 49 -46.01 -25.76 -7.82
N ALA A 50 -46.26 -25.34 -9.05
CA ALA A 50 -45.63 -25.89 -10.24
C ALA A 50 -44.14 -25.54 -10.32
N LEU A 51 -43.68 -24.45 -9.68
CA LEU A 51 -42.25 -24.14 -9.61
C LEU A 51 -41.47 -25.30 -8.95
N PRO A 52 -40.62 -26.00 -9.71
CA PRO A 52 -40.04 -27.24 -9.27
C PRO A 52 -38.97 -26.97 -8.23
N GLU A 53 -38.81 -27.90 -7.29
CA GLU A 53 -37.77 -27.82 -6.25
C GLU A 53 -36.36 -27.67 -6.83
N SER A 54 -36.13 -28.23 -8.02
CA SER A 54 -34.89 -28.10 -8.80
C SER A 54 -34.53 -26.65 -9.14
N MET A 55 -35.52 -25.77 -9.37
CA MET A 55 -35.26 -24.35 -9.68
C MET A 55 -34.84 -23.57 -8.44
N ARG A 56 -35.47 -23.83 -7.29
CA ARG A 56 -35.02 -23.27 -5.99
C ARG A 56 -33.62 -23.76 -5.63
N GLN A 57 -33.33 -25.04 -5.91
CA GLN A 57 -32.01 -25.62 -5.69
C GLN A 57 -30.97 -24.98 -6.61
N ALA A 58 -31.29 -24.71 -7.88
CA ALA A 58 -30.39 -24.02 -8.80
C ALA A 58 -30.06 -22.59 -8.33
N GLU A 59 -31.06 -21.81 -7.89
CA GLU A 59 -30.84 -20.48 -7.31
C GLU A 59 -29.98 -20.52 -6.04
N TRP A 60 -30.14 -21.56 -5.21
CA TRP A 60 -29.30 -21.76 -4.04
C TRP A 60 -27.86 -22.11 -4.44
N VAL A 61 -27.67 -23.03 -5.38
CA VAL A 61 -26.34 -23.41 -5.89
C VAL A 61 -25.61 -22.21 -6.51
N LEU A 62 -26.31 -21.36 -7.26
CA LEU A 62 -25.73 -20.15 -7.85
C LEU A 62 -25.28 -19.15 -6.78
N ARG A 63 -26.09 -18.93 -5.75
CA ARG A 63 -25.72 -18.07 -4.62
C ARG A 63 -24.54 -18.63 -3.83
N GLU A 64 -24.53 -19.93 -3.58
CA GLU A 64 -23.42 -20.57 -2.86
C GLU A 64 -22.13 -20.53 -3.69
N ARG A 65 -22.22 -20.67 -5.02
CA ARG A 65 -21.08 -20.48 -5.93
C ARG A 65 -20.49 -19.07 -5.78
N ASP A 66 -21.34 -18.04 -5.83
CA ASP A 66 -20.88 -16.65 -5.73
C ASP A 66 -20.22 -16.39 -4.36
N ARG A 67 -20.82 -16.90 -3.27
CA ARG A 67 -20.23 -16.83 -1.93
C ARG A 67 -18.86 -17.52 -1.85
N ILE A 68 -18.74 -18.74 -2.37
CA ILE A 68 -17.47 -19.49 -2.39
C ILE A 68 -16.41 -18.73 -3.18
N LEU A 69 -16.78 -18.12 -4.31
CA LEU A 69 -15.85 -17.34 -5.12
C LEU A 69 -15.37 -16.08 -4.40
N GLU A 70 -16.27 -15.39 -3.69
CA GLU A 70 -15.91 -14.20 -2.89
C GLU A 70 -14.98 -14.58 -1.72
N GLU A 71 -15.31 -15.65 -0.99
CA GLU A 71 -14.48 -16.16 0.10
C GLU A 71 -13.11 -16.63 -0.39
N ALA A 72 -13.06 -17.34 -1.53
CA ALA A 72 -11.81 -17.76 -2.14
C ALA A 72 -10.97 -16.57 -2.61
N GLY A 73 -11.61 -15.53 -3.15
CA GLY A 73 -10.94 -14.27 -3.50
C GLY A 73 -10.32 -13.59 -2.27
N HIS A 74 -11.10 -13.44 -1.20
CA HIS A 74 -10.60 -12.86 0.04
C HIS A 74 -9.44 -13.66 0.64
N ASN A 75 -9.56 -14.99 0.68
CA ASN A 75 -8.50 -15.86 1.17
C ASN A 75 -7.23 -15.78 0.31
N ALA A 76 -7.37 -15.67 -1.02
CA ALA A 76 -6.22 -15.50 -1.92
C ALA A 76 -5.50 -14.17 -1.66
N ASP A 77 -6.26 -13.09 -1.48
CA ASP A 77 -5.70 -11.77 -1.14
C ASP A 77 -4.98 -11.79 0.21
N GLN A 78 -5.57 -12.43 1.22
CA GLN A 78 -4.93 -12.61 2.52
C GLN A 78 -3.62 -13.39 2.43
N VAL A 79 -3.62 -14.53 1.73
CA VAL A 79 -2.41 -15.34 1.52
C VAL A 79 -1.33 -14.55 0.79
N MET A 80 -1.70 -13.74 -0.20
CA MET A 80 -0.75 -12.92 -0.93
C MET A 80 -0.14 -11.84 -0.03
N ASN A 81 -0.95 -11.16 0.77
CA ASN A 81 -0.47 -10.15 1.71
C ASN A 81 0.47 -10.74 2.76
N ASP A 82 0.10 -11.87 3.36
CA ASP A 82 0.94 -12.58 4.33
C ASP A 82 2.28 -13.02 3.70
N ALA A 83 2.25 -13.49 2.45
CA ALA A 83 3.46 -13.88 1.73
C ALA A 83 4.37 -12.66 1.48
N LEU A 84 3.82 -11.53 1.07
CA LEU A 84 4.57 -10.29 0.85
C LEU A 84 5.22 -9.78 2.14
N GLU A 85 4.48 -9.78 3.26
CA GLU A 85 5.01 -9.39 4.56
C GLU A 85 6.17 -10.30 5.00
N ARG A 86 6.03 -11.62 4.82
CA ARG A 86 7.10 -12.58 5.13
C ARG A 86 8.33 -12.38 4.26
N VAL A 87 8.14 -12.14 2.95
CA VAL A 87 9.26 -11.87 2.04
C VAL A 87 10.01 -10.62 2.47
N HIS A 88 9.30 -9.55 2.85
CA HIS A 88 9.92 -8.32 3.33
C HIS A 88 10.69 -8.55 4.64
N ALA A 89 10.12 -9.30 5.60
CA ALA A 89 10.80 -9.66 6.84
C ALA A 89 12.07 -10.50 6.59
N LEU A 90 12.00 -11.49 5.70
CA LEU A 90 13.15 -12.32 5.32
C LEU A 90 14.22 -11.53 4.58
N ALA A 91 13.83 -10.56 3.74
CA ALA A 91 14.76 -9.68 3.05
C ALA A 91 15.54 -8.81 4.04
N LEU A 92 14.88 -8.28 5.08
CA LEU A 92 15.54 -7.52 6.14
C LEU A 92 16.44 -8.41 7.02
N ASP A 93 16.01 -9.63 7.32
CA ASP A 93 16.78 -10.57 8.13
C ASP A 93 17.90 -11.27 7.34
N SER A 94 17.95 -11.04 6.03
CA SER A 94 18.96 -11.59 5.14
C SER A 94 20.36 -11.25 5.65
N GLN A 95 21.21 -12.26 5.67
CA GLN A 95 22.62 -12.13 6.00
C GLN A 95 23.31 -11.04 5.18
N VAL A 96 22.87 -10.82 3.94
CA VAL A 96 23.39 -9.76 3.06
C VAL A 96 23.12 -8.36 3.62
N VAL A 97 21.92 -8.12 4.16
CA VAL A 97 21.56 -6.82 4.75
C VAL A 97 22.34 -6.59 6.04
N LYS A 98 22.45 -7.62 6.90
CA LYS A 98 23.26 -7.55 8.12
C LYS A 98 24.73 -7.27 7.83
N GLU A 99 25.32 -7.97 6.86
CA GLU A 99 26.71 -7.73 6.45
C GLU A 99 26.89 -6.34 5.82
N ALA A 100 25.93 -5.87 5.03
CA ALA A 100 25.95 -4.52 4.48
C ALA A 100 25.93 -3.46 5.59
N GLN A 101 25.12 -3.67 6.64
CA GLN A 101 25.04 -2.77 7.79
C GLN A 101 26.36 -2.73 8.58
N ILE A 102 26.94 -3.89 8.89
CA ILE A 102 28.25 -3.98 9.57
C ILE A 102 29.34 -3.28 8.75
N ARG A 103 29.36 -3.48 7.42
CA ARG A 103 30.31 -2.79 6.55
C ARG A 103 30.09 -1.28 6.52
N ALA A 104 28.85 -0.82 6.49
CA ALA A 104 28.53 0.60 6.52
C ALA A 104 29.00 1.25 7.83
N GLU A 105 28.75 0.60 8.96
CA GLU A 105 29.25 1.05 10.27
C GLU A 105 30.78 1.12 10.30
N ALA A 106 31.47 0.09 9.79
CA ALA A 106 32.93 0.10 9.71
C ALA A 106 33.49 1.22 8.81
N ILE A 107 32.82 1.52 7.69
CA ILE A 107 33.19 2.63 6.80
C ILE A 107 33.04 3.97 7.52
N ILE A 108 31.95 4.16 8.27
CA ILE A 108 31.70 5.39 9.03
C ILE A 108 32.76 5.55 10.12
N GLU A 109 33.04 4.51 10.89
CA GLU A 109 34.06 4.54 11.94
C GLU A 109 35.45 4.86 11.38
N GLU A 110 35.82 4.25 10.25
CA GLU A 110 37.07 4.54 9.56
C GLU A 110 37.13 5.99 9.05
N ALA A 111 36.02 6.49 8.49
CA ALA A 111 35.93 7.86 8.01
C ALA A 111 36.07 8.88 9.15
N GLU A 112 35.43 8.63 10.29
CA GLU A 112 35.54 9.46 11.49
C GLU A 112 36.97 9.48 12.03
N LYS A 113 37.61 8.30 12.11
CA LYS A 113 39.00 8.18 12.56
C LYS A 113 39.94 8.97 11.66
N ARG A 114 39.82 8.81 10.33
CA ARG A 114 40.62 9.56 9.36
C ARG A 114 40.37 11.07 9.46
N ALA A 115 39.13 11.49 9.66
CA ALA A 115 38.80 12.90 9.85
C ALA A 115 39.48 13.48 11.10
N GLN A 116 39.50 12.74 12.21
CA GLN A 116 40.21 13.15 13.43
C GLN A 116 41.73 13.22 13.23
N GLU A 117 42.31 12.26 12.51
CA GLU A 117 43.74 12.26 12.18
C GLU A 117 44.12 13.47 11.32
N ILE A 118 43.34 13.76 10.28
CA ILE A 118 43.53 14.93 9.42
C ILE A 118 43.42 16.22 10.25
N HIS A 119 42.40 16.32 11.11
CA HIS A 119 42.21 17.50 11.95
C HIS A 119 43.38 17.74 12.91
N ARG A 120 43.87 16.69 13.58
CA ARG A 120 45.05 16.77 14.43
C ARG A 120 46.31 17.14 13.65
N GLY A 121 46.51 16.55 12.47
CA GLY A 121 47.62 16.89 11.60
C GLY A 121 47.58 18.36 11.17
N ALA A 122 46.41 18.88 10.83
CA ALA A 122 46.23 20.28 10.46
C ALA A 122 46.54 21.24 11.62
N ILE A 123 46.14 20.89 12.85
CA ILE A 123 46.47 21.68 14.05
C ILE A 123 47.99 21.67 14.29
N SER A 124 48.62 20.50 14.24
CA SER A 124 50.08 20.38 14.44
C SER A 124 50.84 21.19 13.40
N TYR A 125 50.42 21.12 12.13
CA TYR A 125 51.02 21.89 11.06
C TYR A 125 50.86 23.40 11.27
N ALA A 126 49.67 23.85 11.69
CA ALA A 126 49.44 25.26 11.99
C ALA A 126 50.34 25.75 13.13
N ASP A 127 50.54 24.95 14.17
CA ASP A 127 51.42 25.27 15.29
C ASP A 127 52.89 25.38 14.84
N GLU A 128 53.38 24.44 14.01
CA GLU A 128 54.73 24.50 13.44
C GLU A 128 54.96 25.76 12.59
N VAL A 129 53.98 26.13 11.76
CA VAL A 129 54.04 27.35 10.94
C VAL A 129 54.06 28.60 11.81
N LEU A 130 53.22 28.65 12.86
CA LEU A 130 53.18 29.78 13.79
C LEU A 130 54.46 29.89 14.61
N ALA A 131 55.03 28.78 15.07
CA ALA A 131 56.31 28.75 15.76
C ALA A 131 57.44 29.28 14.87
N GLY A 132 57.50 28.87 13.60
CA GLY A 132 58.46 29.38 12.63
C GLY A 132 58.33 30.89 12.37
N LEU A 133 57.09 31.39 12.35
CA LEU A 133 56.82 32.82 12.22
C LEU A 133 57.27 33.60 13.47
N ASP A 134 57.01 33.07 14.66
CA ASP A 134 57.44 33.70 15.93
C ASP A 134 58.97 33.84 15.98
N ASP A 135 59.69 32.79 15.59
CA ASP A 135 61.15 32.78 15.48
C ASP A 135 61.68 33.86 14.51
N GLN A 136 61.01 34.06 13.38
CA GLN A 136 61.35 35.11 12.42
C GLN A 136 61.09 36.51 12.97
N ILE A 137 59.95 36.70 13.66
CA ILE A 137 59.61 37.96 14.33
C ILE A 137 60.65 38.27 15.42
N ALA A 138 61.06 37.28 16.22
CA ALA A 138 62.09 37.45 17.25
C ALA A 138 63.42 37.92 16.65
N LYS A 139 63.86 37.31 15.54
CA LYS A 139 65.07 37.74 14.81
C LYS A 139 64.95 39.17 14.29
N LEU A 140 63.83 39.52 13.67
CA LEU A 140 63.54 40.88 13.20
C LEU A 140 63.58 41.90 14.34
N GLN A 141 62.97 41.58 15.48
CA GLN A 141 62.99 42.44 16.67
C GLN A 141 64.42 42.64 17.20
N MET A 142 65.25 41.59 17.20
CA MET A 142 66.65 41.70 17.58
C MET A 142 67.43 42.64 16.66
N SER A 143 67.27 42.50 15.34
CA SER A 143 67.88 43.42 14.36
C SER A 143 67.45 44.87 14.59
N VAL A 144 66.15 45.12 14.76
CA VAL A 144 65.64 46.47 15.06
C VAL A 144 66.23 47.03 16.36
N ARG A 145 66.36 46.22 17.42
CA ARG A 145 66.98 46.67 18.67
C ARG A 145 68.45 47.01 18.49
N GLN A 146 69.19 46.21 17.72
CA GLN A 146 70.60 46.44 17.42
C GLN A 146 70.79 47.73 16.60
N ASP A 147 69.97 47.94 15.58
CA ASP A 147 69.98 49.16 14.76
C ASP A 147 69.65 50.40 15.60
N ARG A 148 68.70 50.29 16.54
CA ARG A 148 68.40 51.39 17.48
C ARG A 148 69.56 51.68 18.44
N GLN A 149 70.30 50.67 18.87
CA GLN A 149 71.47 50.86 19.74
C GLN A 149 72.64 51.51 18.99
N SER A 150 72.86 51.17 17.71
CA SER A 150 73.93 51.76 16.90
C SER A 150 73.65 53.24 16.58
N LEU A 151 72.38 53.65 16.50
CA LEU A 151 71.96 55.04 16.32
C LEU A 151 72.02 55.88 17.61
N ARG A 152 72.29 55.29 18.79
CA ARG A 152 72.54 56.11 19.99
C ARG A 152 73.88 56.83 19.80
N PRO A 153 73.91 58.17 19.84
CA PRO A 153 75.16 58.91 19.67
C PRO A 153 76.14 58.46 20.75
N ARG A 154 77.38 58.14 20.34
CA ARG A 154 78.50 58.05 21.27
C ARG A 154 78.61 59.41 21.93
N SER A 155 78.14 59.55 23.17
CA SER A 155 78.33 60.75 23.96
C SER A 155 79.83 61.04 23.99
N SER A 156 80.22 62.08 23.28
CA SER A 156 81.57 62.63 23.30
C SER A 156 81.79 63.37 24.61
N ALA A 157 82.88 63.00 25.29
CA ALA A 157 83.54 63.66 26.41
C ALA A 157 82.85 63.60 27.78
#